data_AF-A0A962DJV9-F1
#
_entry.id   AF-A0A962DJV9-F1
#
_cell.length_a   1.000
_cell.length_b   1.000
_cell.length_c   1.000
_cell.angle_alpha   90.00
_cell.angle_beta   90.00
_cell.angle_gamma   90.00
#
_symmetry.space_group_name_H-M   'P 1'
#
loop_
_entity.id
_entity.type
_entity.pdbx_description
1 polymer ?
#
loop_
_entity_poly.entity_id
_entity_poly.type
_entity_poly.pdbx_seq_one_letter_code
_entity_poly.pdbx_strand_id
1 'polypeptide(L)'
;RTAAKLEEAGVKTAIVDLSAIGTEITAHQWYLDVALSISEELNLSVDLLNWWQTQIASGSVKCFSNFLRDMVSQEIQSNVVVFIDEIDTTLNLNFADDFFAAIRAIYNARAREPIFNRLTFVLIGVATPSDLIQDEKRTPFNVGQPIALKDFTHSDAQVLQDGLKQIYSDQAEQIFDRVFYWTAGHPYLTQKLCIAITEDTKTSWEPSDVDLLVNRLFLSSKAAEKEDNLQFVQKNVTINSRTRSLLQLYEKVLTGQPPQNDDHDLLQNQLKLIGLVQSDQGVLGIRNQIYQHVFNDKWISENMPPPGWVRPVTITAPLVALALIIFFAPIYLNIPTPWNPVTQTVDTALIQAQTLEDSFLNTTSADVQMTNLAELIALGFSDKAEELFFEDLSLAEQIALFENVNIQAVGQERVTDVIDLIYSSEQASANIQVTILAKLFESEGLEEKANALLFDELSSKEQLDLFRDATSEIVSPKIIVIFKAIAHSAGSNIRIAALATLFQSNG
;
A
#
# COMPACT_ATOMS: atom_id res chain seq x y z
N ARG A 1 44.96 -27.16 -2.52
CA ARG A 1 46.33 -26.83 -2.05
C ARG A 1 46.47 -26.92 -0.53
N THR A 2 45.61 -26.25 0.26
CA THR A 2 45.68 -26.33 1.74
C THR A 2 45.49 -27.75 2.25
N ALA A 3 44.49 -28.48 1.74
CA ALA A 3 44.29 -29.90 2.04
C ALA A 3 45.55 -30.74 1.77
N ALA A 4 46.11 -30.67 0.56
CA ALA A 4 47.37 -31.35 0.22
C ALA A 4 48.54 -31.06 1.19
N LYS A 5 48.72 -29.80 1.62
CA LYS A 5 49.76 -29.46 2.62
C LYS A 5 49.49 -30.08 4.00
N LEU A 6 48.22 -30.20 4.38
CA LEU A 6 47.83 -30.86 5.62
C LEU A 6 48.07 -32.37 5.53
N GLU A 7 47.77 -32.98 4.38
CA GLU A 7 48.04 -34.39 4.11
C GLU A 7 49.55 -34.70 4.15
N GLU A 8 50.37 -33.85 3.54
CA GLU A 8 51.84 -33.92 3.65
C GLU A 8 52.33 -33.82 5.10
N ALA A 9 51.60 -33.09 5.95
CA ALA A 9 51.86 -32.98 7.39
C ALA A 9 51.24 -34.11 8.23
N GLY A 10 50.66 -35.14 7.60
CA GLY A 10 50.08 -36.31 8.26
C GLY A 10 48.67 -36.11 8.83
N VAL A 11 47.97 -35.06 8.40
CA VAL A 11 46.57 -34.80 8.74
C VAL A 11 45.66 -35.37 7.65
N LYS A 12 44.62 -36.11 8.03
CA LYS A 12 43.61 -36.59 7.07
C LYS A 12 42.64 -35.47 6.74
N THR A 13 42.27 -35.34 5.47
CA THR A 13 41.36 -34.29 5.03
C THR A 13 40.16 -34.87 4.30
N ALA A 14 39.01 -34.22 4.45
CA ALA A 14 37.82 -34.48 3.67
C ALA A 14 37.29 -33.16 3.12
N ILE A 15 36.94 -33.11 1.83
CA ILE A 15 36.35 -31.92 1.21
C ILE A 15 34.91 -32.24 0.83
N VAL A 16 33.97 -31.55 1.47
CA VAL A 16 32.55 -31.65 1.18
C VAL A 16 32.12 -30.39 0.46
N ASP A 17 31.82 -30.52 -0.84
CA ASP A 17 31.20 -29.46 -1.62
C ASP A 17 29.68 -29.52 -1.45
N LEU A 18 29.12 -28.54 -0.73
CA LEU A 18 27.67 -28.51 -0.49
C LEU A 18 26.86 -28.18 -1.74
N SER A 19 27.45 -27.59 -2.78
CA SER A 19 26.73 -27.32 -4.03
C SER A 19 26.39 -28.61 -4.80
N ALA A 20 27.13 -29.68 -4.55
CA ALA A 20 26.84 -31.01 -5.07
C ALA A 20 25.66 -31.70 -4.33
N ILE A 21 25.29 -31.19 -3.16
CA ILE A 21 24.21 -31.71 -2.31
C ILE A 21 22.99 -30.81 -2.52
N GLY A 22 21.96 -31.32 -3.18
CA GLY A 22 20.78 -30.52 -3.56
C GLY A 22 20.13 -29.79 -2.37
N THR A 23 19.48 -28.65 -2.63
CA THR A 23 18.83 -27.82 -1.60
C THR A 23 17.36 -28.19 -1.35
N GLU A 24 16.72 -28.93 -2.26
CA GLU A 24 15.32 -29.38 -2.15
C GLU A 24 15.21 -30.78 -1.56
N ILE A 25 15.97 -31.06 -0.49
CA ILE A 25 16.01 -32.38 0.14
C ILE A 25 15.66 -32.31 1.62
N THR A 26 15.27 -33.46 2.18
CA THR A 26 14.99 -33.55 3.61
C THR A 26 16.29 -33.41 4.41
N ALA A 27 16.19 -32.90 5.65
CA ALA A 27 17.35 -32.86 6.56
C ALA A 27 18.03 -34.23 6.68
N HIS A 28 17.25 -35.31 6.76
CA HIS A 28 17.80 -36.67 6.81
C HIS A 28 18.70 -37.01 5.62
N GLN A 29 18.22 -36.80 4.39
CA GLN A 29 19.01 -37.04 3.18
C GLN A 29 20.24 -36.13 3.15
N TRP A 30 20.06 -34.85 3.44
CA TRP A 30 21.17 -33.90 3.43
C TRP A 30 22.31 -34.31 4.36
N TYR A 31 22.01 -34.66 5.62
CA TYR A 31 23.03 -35.11 6.56
C TYR A 31 23.66 -36.44 6.16
N LEU A 32 22.91 -37.33 5.53
CA LEU A 32 23.44 -38.60 5.01
C LEU A 32 24.40 -38.37 3.85
N ASP A 33 24.06 -37.50 2.91
CA ASP A 33 24.90 -37.17 1.75
C ASP A 33 26.21 -36.50 2.19
N VAL A 34 26.16 -35.59 3.19
CA VAL A 34 27.35 -35.03 3.82
C VAL A 34 28.20 -36.13 4.47
N ALA A 35 27.59 -37.06 5.20
CA ALA A 35 28.32 -38.15 5.85
C ALA A 35 28.94 -39.12 4.83
N LEU A 36 28.25 -39.41 3.73
CA LEU A 36 28.76 -40.22 2.63
C LEU A 36 29.97 -39.55 1.98
N SER A 37 29.88 -38.26 1.65
CA SER A 37 31.00 -37.49 1.11
C SER A 37 32.22 -37.52 2.04
N ILE A 38 32.03 -37.31 3.33
CA ILE A 38 33.12 -37.42 4.33
C ILE A 38 33.69 -38.85 4.35
N SER A 39 32.85 -39.87 4.30
CA SER A 39 33.27 -41.27 4.34
C SER A 39 34.09 -41.66 3.11
N GLU A 40 33.68 -41.21 1.94
CA GLU A 40 34.36 -41.46 0.66
C GLU A 40 35.73 -40.76 0.62
N GLU A 41 35.77 -39.46 0.97
CA GLU A 41 36.99 -38.66 1.00
C GLU A 41 38.02 -39.20 2.02
N LEU A 42 37.55 -39.67 3.17
CA LEU A 42 38.41 -40.29 4.19
C LEU A 42 38.74 -41.76 3.89
N ASN A 43 38.13 -42.34 2.86
CA ASN A 43 38.25 -43.76 2.48
C ASN A 43 38.00 -44.70 3.68
N LEU A 44 36.88 -44.47 4.38
CA LEU A 44 36.47 -45.31 5.51
C LEU A 44 35.98 -46.68 5.01
N SER A 45 36.30 -47.73 5.76
CA SER A 45 35.96 -49.12 5.40
C SER A 45 34.56 -49.58 5.84
N VAL A 46 33.88 -48.76 6.65
CA VAL A 46 32.58 -49.06 7.24
C VAL A 46 31.41 -48.95 6.25
N ASP A 47 30.41 -49.82 6.44
CA ASP A 47 29.09 -49.70 5.81
C ASP A 47 28.26 -48.60 6.49
N LEU A 48 28.48 -47.36 6.03
CA LEU A 48 27.81 -46.18 6.54
C LEU A 48 26.28 -46.26 6.37
N LEU A 49 25.78 -46.76 5.24
CA LEU A 49 24.35 -46.80 4.95
C LEU A 49 23.60 -47.68 5.96
N ASN A 50 24.13 -48.88 6.21
CA ASN A 50 23.53 -49.79 7.18
C ASN A 50 23.63 -49.22 8.61
N TRP A 51 24.79 -48.68 9.00
CA TRP A 51 24.94 -48.08 10.32
C TRP A 51 24.00 -46.89 10.52
N TRP A 52 23.87 -46.01 9.52
CA TRP A 52 23.03 -44.82 9.58
C TRP A 52 21.56 -45.16 9.80
N GLN A 53 21.06 -46.19 9.09
CA GLN A 53 19.69 -46.69 9.27
C GLN A 53 19.42 -47.15 10.71
N THR A 54 20.40 -47.72 11.40
CA THR A 54 20.22 -48.13 12.81
C THR A 54 20.23 -46.96 13.79
N GLN A 55 20.92 -45.86 13.46
CA GLN A 55 21.13 -44.73 14.37
C GLN A 55 20.15 -43.57 14.17
N ILE A 56 19.49 -43.50 13.00
CA ILE A 56 18.67 -42.33 12.63
C ILE A 56 17.48 -42.08 13.55
N ALA A 57 17.00 -43.10 14.27
CA ALA A 57 15.92 -42.94 15.26
C ALA A 57 16.22 -41.87 16.33
N SER A 58 17.50 -41.51 16.52
CA SER A 58 17.95 -40.43 17.41
C SER A 58 17.88 -39.02 16.81
N GLY A 59 17.50 -38.88 15.53
CA GLY A 59 17.45 -37.64 14.77
C GLY A 59 18.72 -37.36 13.94
N SER A 60 18.59 -36.66 12.81
CA SER A 60 19.67 -36.45 11.82
C SER A 60 20.93 -35.82 12.42
N VAL A 61 20.77 -34.77 13.23
CA VAL A 61 21.87 -34.06 13.89
C VAL A 61 22.66 -34.98 14.83
N LYS A 62 21.94 -35.78 15.63
CA LYS A 62 22.56 -36.69 16.60
C LYS A 62 23.23 -37.87 15.88
N CYS A 63 22.59 -38.39 14.84
CA CYS A 63 23.14 -39.42 13.97
C CYS A 63 24.47 -38.95 13.34
N PHE A 64 24.49 -37.75 12.75
CA PHE A 64 25.70 -37.15 12.18
C PHE A 64 26.82 -36.97 13.23
N SER A 65 26.48 -36.47 14.41
CA SER A 65 27.46 -36.32 15.51
C SER A 65 28.03 -37.68 15.96
N ASN A 66 27.18 -38.71 16.02
CA ASN A 66 27.61 -40.07 16.35
C ASN A 66 28.48 -40.67 15.23
N PHE A 67 28.22 -40.37 13.95
CA PHE A 67 29.03 -40.84 12.82
C PHE A 67 30.48 -40.36 12.96
N LEU A 68 30.67 -39.07 13.23
CA LEU A 68 31.98 -38.48 13.43
C LEU A 68 32.73 -39.07 14.65
N ARG A 69 31.98 -39.40 15.72
CA ARG A 69 32.55 -40.02 16.92
C ARG A 69 32.88 -41.50 16.73
N ASP A 70 31.93 -42.26 16.21
CA ASP A 70 31.95 -43.72 16.26
C ASP A 70 32.60 -44.33 15.01
N MET A 71 32.55 -43.66 13.87
CA MET A 71 33.14 -44.18 12.63
C MET A 71 34.46 -43.51 12.32
N VAL A 72 34.42 -42.20 12.05
CA VAL A 72 35.62 -41.42 11.66
C VAL A 72 36.73 -41.57 12.71
N SER A 73 36.37 -41.43 13.98
CA SER A 73 37.38 -41.43 15.03
C SER A 73 37.89 -42.82 15.45
N GLN A 74 37.18 -43.90 15.09
CA GLN A 74 37.63 -45.28 15.33
C GLN A 74 38.63 -45.73 14.26
N GLU A 75 38.34 -45.47 12.99
CA GLU A 75 39.22 -45.87 11.90
C GLU A 75 40.45 -44.96 11.77
N ILE A 76 40.29 -43.66 12.06
CA ILE A 76 41.38 -42.68 11.91
C ILE A 76 41.85 -42.26 13.30
N GLN A 77 43.15 -42.46 13.56
CA GLN A 77 43.82 -42.07 14.82
C GLN A 77 44.56 -40.73 14.74
N SER A 78 44.85 -40.25 13.53
CA SER A 78 45.47 -38.94 13.29
C SER A 78 44.46 -37.79 13.44
N ASN A 79 44.92 -36.55 13.24
CA ASN A 79 44.03 -35.40 13.09
C ASN A 79 43.26 -35.50 11.78
N VAL A 80 42.01 -35.01 11.81
CA VAL A 80 41.09 -34.96 10.68
C VAL A 80 40.63 -33.51 10.51
N VAL A 81 40.71 -33.00 9.29
CA VAL A 81 40.15 -31.70 8.91
C VAL A 81 39.07 -31.92 7.87
N VAL A 82 37.84 -31.51 8.19
CA VAL A 82 36.71 -31.54 7.27
C VAL A 82 36.50 -30.14 6.74
N PHE A 83 36.76 -29.95 5.45
CA PHE A 83 36.41 -28.76 4.71
C PHE A 83 34.95 -28.86 4.26
N ILE A 84 34.15 -27.87 4.62
CA ILE A 84 32.78 -27.69 4.12
C ILE A 84 32.83 -26.47 3.21
N ASP A 85 32.75 -26.71 1.91
CA ASP A 85 32.79 -25.67 0.88
C ASP A 85 31.39 -25.24 0.47
N GLU A 86 31.29 -24.04 -0.13
CA GLU A 86 30.02 -23.46 -0.60
C GLU A 86 28.94 -23.39 0.51
N ILE A 87 29.31 -22.96 1.73
CA ILE A 87 28.37 -22.87 2.86
C ILE A 87 27.19 -21.92 2.61
N ASP A 88 27.30 -20.99 1.66
CA ASP A 88 26.19 -20.12 1.24
C ASP A 88 25.04 -20.89 0.56
N THR A 89 25.27 -22.11 0.08
CA THR A 89 24.18 -23.00 -0.37
C THR A 89 23.20 -23.34 0.77
N THR A 90 23.66 -23.30 2.02
CA THR A 90 22.83 -23.57 3.20
C THR A 90 21.80 -22.47 3.47
N LEU A 91 21.93 -21.29 2.87
CA LEU A 91 20.96 -20.19 3.02
C LEU A 91 19.53 -20.58 2.61
N ASN A 92 19.40 -21.55 1.71
CA ASN A 92 18.11 -22.05 1.24
C ASN A 92 17.55 -23.22 2.08
N LEU A 93 18.30 -23.69 3.08
CA LEU A 93 17.89 -24.81 3.93
C LEU A 93 17.15 -24.31 5.17
N ASN A 94 15.99 -24.90 5.46
CA ASN A 94 15.21 -24.58 6.66
C ASN A 94 15.77 -25.20 7.96
N PHE A 95 16.88 -25.93 7.88
CA PHE A 95 17.56 -26.59 9.01
C PHE A 95 19.05 -26.19 9.13
N ALA A 96 19.50 -25.15 8.43
CA ALA A 96 20.91 -24.70 8.44
C ALA A 96 21.43 -24.39 9.86
N ASP A 97 20.61 -23.72 10.68
CA ASP A 97 20.93 -23.39 12.07
C ASP A 97 21.30 -24.63 12.91
N ASP A 98 20.64 -25.75 12.66
CA ASP A 98 20.89 -27.00 13.38
C ASP A 98 22.22 -27.64 12.96
N PHE A 99 22.64 -27.46 11.70
CA PHE A 99 23.94 -27.92 11.21
C PHE A 99 25.10 -27.15 11.86
N PHE A 100 25.03 -25.82 11.86
CA PHE A 100 26.05 -25.01 12.52
C PHE A 100 26.05 -25.21 14.04
N ALA A 101 24.87 -25.42 14.65
CA ALA A 101 24.76 -25.81 16.06
C ALA A 101 25.40 -27.18 16.34
N ALA A 102 25.28 -28.15 15.44
CA ALA A 102 25.92 -29.46 15.56
C ALA A 102 27.46 -29.33 15.56
N ILE A 103 28.02 -28.55 14.64
CA ILE A 103 29.47 -28.28 14.59
C ILE A 103 29.95 -27.63 15.89
N ARG A 104 29.23 -26.61 16.38
CA ARG A 104 29.54 -25.99 17.69
C ARG A 104 29.41 -26.98 18.85
N ALA A 105 28.42 -27.87 18.83
CA ALA A 105 28.25 -28.88 19.86
C ALA A 105 29.43 -29.86 19.90
N ILE A 106 29.93 -30.28 18.73
CA ILE A 106 31.13 -31.12 18.60
C ILE A 106 32.36 -30.38 19.15
N TYR A 107 32.53 -29.11 18.82
CA TYR A 107 33.62 -28.30 19.38
C TYR A 107 33.56 -28.24 20.92
N ASN A 108 32.37 -28.00 21.49
CA ASN A 108 32.20 -27.94 22.95
C ASN A 108 32.39 -29.32 23.61
N ALA A 109 32.05 -30.40 22.91
CA ALA A 109 32.19 -31.77 23.42
C ALA A 109 33.67 -32.15 23.66
N ARG A 110 34.63 -31.46 23.01
CA ARG A 110 36.08 -31.63 23.23
C ARG A 110 36.51 -31.61 24.70
N ALA A 111 35.79 -30.87 25.54
CA ALA A 111 36.06 -30.78 26.99
C ALA A 111 35.77 -32.08 27.74
N ARG A 112 34.86 -32.93 27.23
CA ARG A 112 34.44 -34.19 27.88
C ARG A 112 34.84 -35.43 27.08
N GLU A 113 34.93 -35.28 25.77
CA GLU A 113 35.23 -36.32 24.80
C GLU A 113 36.50 -35.93 24.03
N PRO A 114 37.70 -36.30 24.52
CA PRO A 114 38.98 -35.87 23.93
C PRO A 114 39.15 -36.28 22.47
N ILE A 115 38.37 -37.26 22.01
CA ILE A 115 38.37 -37.74 20.63
C ILE A 115 38.07 -36.62 19.63
N PHE A 116 37.21 -35.66 20.00
CA PHE A 116 36.88 -34.52 19.14
C PHE A 116 37.97 -33.45 19.06
N ASN A 117 39.04 -33.52 19.88
CA ASN A 117 40.18 -32.61 19.73
C ASN A 117 40.93 -32.82 18.41
N ARG A 118 40.80 -34.02 17.83
CA ARG A 118 41.43 -34.40 16.56
C ARG A 118 40.64 -33.95 15.35
N LEU A 119 39.38 -33.55 15.52
CA LEU A 119 38.46 -33.19 14.43
C LEU A 119 38.34 -31.68 14.32
N THR A 120 38.73 -31.10 13.19
CA THR A 120 38.59 -29.66 12.90
C THR A 120 37.70 -29.45 11.68
N PHE A 121 36.84 -28.43 11.73
CA PHE A 121 36.02 -28.00 10.60
C PHE A 121 36.59 -26.71 10.01
N VAL A 122 36.65 -26.64 8.69
CA VAL A 122 36.94 -25.41 7.94
C VAL A 122 35.72 -25.11 7.10
N LEU A 123 35.11 -23.95 7.32
CA LEU A 123 33.90 -23.51 6.62
C LEU A 123 34.30 -22.47 5.56
N ILE A 124 33.90 -22.68 4.32
CA ILE A 124 34.27 -21.86 3.16
C ILE A 124 33.00 -21.48 2.40
N GLY A 125 32.87 -20.22 2.02
CA GLY A 125 31.78 -19.74 1.17
C GLY A 125 31.65 -18.22 1.22
N VAL A 126 30.71 -17.69 0.42
CA VAL A 126 30.51 -16.25 0.24
C VAL A 126 29.31 -15.77 1.07
N ALA A 127 29.38 -15.98 2.39
CA ALA A 127 28.34 -15.56 3.32
C ALA A 127 28.94 -15.02 4.62
N THR A 128 28.27 -14.05 5.24
CA THR A 128 28.63 -13.62 6.60
C THR A 128 28.00 -14.57 7.62
N PRO A 129 28.56 -14.66 8.85
CA PRO A 129 27.93 -15.40 9.94
C PRO A 129 26.46 -15.03 10.17
N SER A 130 26.10 -13.76 9.96
CA SER A 130 24.72 -13.27 10.09
C SER A 130 23.80 -13.72 8.96
N ASP A 131 24.32 -13.96 7.75
CA ASP A 131 23.52 -14.51 6.65
C ASP A 131 23.20 -15.99 6.89
N LEU A 132 24.15 -16.73 7.49
CA LEU A 132 24.08 -18.18 7.69
C LEU A 132 23.19 -18.62 8.86
N ILE A 133 22.67 -17.69 9.67
CA ILE A 133 21.86 -18.00 10.86
C ILE A 133 20.50 -17.32 10.73
N GLN A 134 19.43 -18.11 10.79
CA GLN A 134 18.06 -17.59 10.79
C GLN A 134 17.63 -17.08 12.16
N ASP A 135 17.96 -17.80 13.25
CA ASP A 135 17.73 -17.35 14.62
C ASP A 135 18.93 -16.54 15.12
N GLU A 136 18.86 -15.20 15.02
CA GLU A 136 19.91 -14.25 15.44
C GLU A 136 20.39 -14.43 16.91
N LYS A 137 19.64 -15.15 17.75
CA LYS A 137 20.06 -15.47 19.14
C LYS A 137 21.06 -16.62 19.21
N ARG A 138 21.14 -17.45 18.17
CA ARG A 138 22.13 -18.53 18.06
C ARG A 138 23.46 -17.93 17.64
N THR A 139 24.55 -18.33 18.31
CA THR A 139 25.90 -17.83 18.01
C THR A 139 26.88 -18.96 17.68
N PRO A 140 26.58 -19.86 16.72
CA PRO A 140 27.39 -21.03 16.41
C PRO A 140 28.85 -20.68 16.08
N PHE A 141 29.11 -19.51 15.49
CA PHE A 141 30.45 -19.13 15.04
C PHE A 141 31.35 -18.48 16.10
N ASN A 142 30.87 -18.21 17.33
CA ASN A 142 31.69 -17.61 18.40
C ASN A 142 32.83 -18.52 18.90
N VAL A 143 32.86 -19.78 18.46
CA VAL A 143 33.95 -20.73 18.75
C VAL A 143 34.92 -20.91 17.58
N GLY A 144 34.61 -20.30 16.43
CA GLY A 144 35.42 -20.38 15.22
C GLY A 144 36.51 -19.31 15.16
N GLN A 145 37.52 -19.54 14.32
CA GLN A 145 38.54 -18.56 13.99
C GLN A 145 38.28 -18.03 12.57
N PRO A 146 37.89 -16.75 12.39
CA PRO A 146 37.68 -16.19 11.06
C PRO A 146 39.03 -16.03 10.34
N ILE A 147 39.07 -16.43 9.07
CA ILE A 147 40.21 -16.22 8.18
C ILE A 147 39.77 -15.26 7.07
N ALA A 148 40.14 -13.99 7.22
CA ALA A 148 39.84 -12.98 6.21
C ALA A 148 40.80 -13.14 5.02
N LEU A 149 40.26 -13.50 3.85
CA LEU A 149 41.00 -13.46 2.59
C LEU A 149 41.04 -12.02 2.09
N LYS A 150 42.26 -11.47 2.00
CA LYS A 150 42.50 -10.12 1.51
C LYS A 150 42.86 -10.14 0.03
N ASP A 151 42.70 -9.00 -0.62
CA ASP A 151 43.28 -8.76 -1.93
C ASP A 151 44.80 -8.89 -1.86
N PHE A 152 45.43 -9.22 -2.99
CA PHE A 152 46.86 -9.43 -3.04
C PHE A 152 47.59 -8.15 -2.64
N THR A 153 48.61 -8.27 -1.80
CA THR A 153 49.66 -7.26 -1.77
C THR A 153 50.52 -7.36 -3.02
N HIS A 154 51.31 -6.33 -3.31
CA HIS A 154 52.26 -6.37 -4.42
C HIS A 154 53.19 -7.60 -4.30
N SER A 155 53.67 -7.90 -3.07
CA SER A 155 54.47 -9.09 -2.80
C SER A 155 53.75 -10.42 -2.99
N ASP A 156 52.45 -10.50 -2.66
CA ASP A 156 51.67 -11.74 -2.85
C ASP A 156 51.51 -12.07 -4.34
N ALA A 157 51.46 -11.03 -5.18
CA ALA A 157 51.24 -11.14 -6.62
C ALA A 157 52.53 -11.16 -7.45
N GLN A 158 53.71 -11.28 -6.82
CA GLN A 158 55.02 -11.34 -7.49
C GLN A 158 55.05 -12.38 -8.63
N VAL A 159 54.39 -13.53 -8.44
CA VAL A 159 54.33 -14.59 -9.47
C VAL A 159 53.68 -14.12 -10.78
N LEU A 160 52.73 -13.18 -10.71
CA LEU A 160 52.08 -12.60 -11.89
C LEU A 160 53.02 -11.62 -12.60
N GLN A 161 53.74 -10.80 -11.83
CA GLN A 161 54.77 -9.90 -12.36
C GLN A 161 55.91 -10.70 -13.02
N ASP A 162 56.33 -11.80 -12.41
CA ASP A 162 57.37 -12.69 -12.97
C ASP A 162 56.91 -13.30 -14.30
N GLY A 163 55.63 -13.68 -14.40
CA GLY A 163 55.02 -14.12 -15.67
C GLY A 163 55.09 -13.04 -16.75
N LEU A 164 54.78 -11.78 -16.42
CA LEU A 164 54.92 -10.66 -17.35
C LEU A 164 56.39 -10.43 -17.75
N LYS A 165 57.33 -10.58 -16.81
CA LYS A 165 58.77 -10.39 -17.04
C LYS A 165 59.37 -11.38 -18.04
N GLN A 166 58.79 -12.58 -18.16
CA GLN A 166 59.21 -13.55 -19.15
C GLN A 166 58.92 -13.10 -20.60
N ILE A 167 57.94 -12.22 -20.79
CA ILE A 167 57.51 -11.73 -22.11
C ILE A 167 57.98 -10.29 -22.34
N TYR A 168 57.81 -9.43 -21.35
CA TYR A 168 58.07 -7.99 -21.39
C TYR A 168 59.15 -7.59 -20.38
N SER A 169 60.37 -8.11 -20.57
CA SER A 169 61.44 -8.08 -19.56
C SER A 169 61.67 -6.71 -18.88
N ASP A 170 61.91 -5.67 -19.67
CA ASP A 170 62.25 -4.32 -19.16
C ASP A 170 61.01 -3.51 -18.75
N GLN A 171 59.80 -3.98 -19.09
CA GLN A 171 58.55 -3.24 -18.90
C GLN A 171 57.63 -3.86 -17.85
N ALA A 172 57.92 -5.08 -17.39
CA ALA A 172 57.02 -5.84 -16.53
C ALA A 172 56.66 -5.10 -15.22
N GLU A 173 57.62 -4.39 -14.62
CA GLU A 173 57.38 -3.58 -13.41
C GLU A 173 56.40 -2.43 -13.68
N GLN A 174 56.67 -1.60 -14.69
CA GLN A 174 55.77 -0.48 -15.03
C GLN A 174 54.36 -0.94 -15.46
N ILE A 175 54.27 -2.07 -16.17
CA ILE A 175 53.00 -2.66 -16.58
C ILE A 175 52.25 -3.14 -15.34
N PHE A 176 52.93 -3.91 -14.49
CA PHE A 176 52.32 -4.52 -13.32
C PHE A 176 51.89 -3.48 -12.29
N ASP A 177 52.69 -2.44 -12.06
CA ASP A 177 52.32 -1.31 -11.20
C ASP A 177 51.06 -0.61 -11.72
N ARG A 178 50.92 -0.47 -13.04
CA ARG A 178 49.73 0.12 -13.64
C ARG A 178 48.51 -0.81 -13.54
N VAL A 179 48.68 -2.12 -13.68
CA VAL A 179 47.62 -3.10 -13.41
C VAL A 179 47.18 -2.99 -11.96
N PHE A 180 48.12 -2.97 -11.02
CA PHE A 180 47.86 -2.91 -9.59
C PHE A 180 47.21 -1.59 -9.18
N TYR A 181 47.57 -0.47 -9.82
CA TYR A 181 46.87 0.81 -9.66
C TYR A 181 45.37 0.68 -9.96
N TRP A 182 45.00 -0.04 -11.02
CA TRP A 182 43.60 -0.21 -11.40
C TRP A 182 42.85 -1.21 -10.51
N THR A 183 43.49 -2.32 -10.17
CA THR A 183 42.84 -3.46 -9.51
C THR A 183 42.97 -3.44 -7.99
N ALA A 184 43.90 -2.65 -7.45
CA ALA A 184 44.31 -2.67 -6.04
C ALA A 184 44.63 -4.09 -5.52
N GLY A 185 45.16 -4.96 -6.39
CA GLY A 185 45.49 -6.34 -6.03
C GLY A 185 44.28 -7.30 -5.99
N HIS A 186 43.09 -6.88 -6.43
CA HIS A 186 41.93 -7.76 -6.53
C HIS A 186 42.29 -9.03 -7.33
N PRO A 187 42.20 -10.25 -6.76
CA PRO A 187 42.77 -11.45 -7.35
C PRO A 187 42.32 -11.74 -8.79
N TYR A 188 41.01 -11.74 -9.02
CA TYR A 188 40.42 -11.99 -10.35
C TYR A 188 40.84 -10.94 -11.38
N LEU A 189 40.59 -9.65 -11.10
CA LEU A 189 40.89 -8.54 -12.03
C LEU A 189 42.39 -8.45 -12.34
N THR A 190 43.26 -8.64 -11.35
CA THR A 190 44.72 -8.60 -11.51
C THR A 190 45.19 -9.72 -12.44
N GLN A 191 44.73 -10.95 -12.20
CA GLN A 191 45.05 -12.09 -13.07
C GLN A 191 44.50 -11.89 -14.48
N LYS A 192 43.25 -11.46 -14.62
CA LYS A 192 42.59 -11.23 -15.91
C LYS A 192 43.32 -10.20 -16.76
N LEU A 193 43.75 -9.09 -16.17
CA LEU A 193 44.56 -8.09 -16.87
C LEU A 193 45.92 -8.64 -17.27
N CYS A 194 46.62 -9.33 -16.37
CA CYS A 194 47.91 -9.94 -16.71
C CYS A 194 47.77 -10.92 -17.88
N ILE A 195 46.78 -11.83 -17.86
CA ILE A 195 46.50 -12.78 -18.94
C ILE A 195 46.21 -12.04 -20.26
N ALA A 196 45.31 -11.05 -20.22
CA ALA A 196 44.96 -10.28 -21.41
C ALA A 196 46.17 -9.53 -22.01
N ILE A 197 47.12 -9.09 -21.18
CA ILE A 197 48.36 -8.44 -21.63
C ILE A 197 49.30 -9.47 -22.28
N THR A 198 49.39 -10.68 -21.74
CA THR A 198 50.24 -11.76 -22.30
C THR A 198 49.69 -12.37 -23.57
N GLU A 199 48.37 -12.32 -23.77
CA GLU A 199 47.69 -12.85 -24.96
C GLU A 199 47.62 -11.82 -26.11
N ASP A 200 47.95 -10.56 -25.85
CA ASP A 200 47.97 -9.52 -26.88
C ASP A 200 49.20 -9.68 -27.79
N THR A 201 49.04 -9.34 -29.06
CA THR A 201 50.11 -9.40 -30.08
C THR A 201 51.13 -8.27 -29.98
N LYS A 202 50.85 -7.27 -29.13
CA LYS A 202 51.70 -6.09 -28.97
C LYS A 202 53.04 -6.44 -28.32
N THR A 203 54.14 -5.95 -28.90
CA THR A 203 55.51 -6.29 -28.48
C THR A 203 56.09 -5.39 -27.39
N SER A 204 55.40 -4.29 -27.06
CA SER A 204 55.86 -3.29 -26.09
C SER A 204 54.65 -2.62 -25.46
N TRP A 205 54.61 -2.52 -24.13
CA TRP A 205 53.51 -1.95 -23.38
C TRP A 205 53.96 -0.75 -22.55
N GLU A 206 53.23 0.35 -22.69
CA GLU A 206 53.32 1.51 -21.81
C GLU A 206 52.15 1.50 -20.81
N PRO A 207 52.26 2.21 -19.66
CA PRO A 207 51.15 2.33 -18.71
C PRO A 207 49.83 2.80 -19.34
N SER A 208 49.89 3.67 -20.36
CA SER A 208 48.69 4.11 -21.10
C SER A 208 48.01 3.01 -21.90
N ASP A 209 48.75 1.98 -22.33
CA ASP A 209 48.17 0.82 -23.02
C ASP A 209 47.35 -0.03 -22.05
N VAL A 210 47.80 -0.15 -20.80
CA VAL A 210 47.03 -0.80 -19.73
C VAL A 210 45.72 -0.04 -19.48
N ASP A 211 45.75 1.30 -19.49
CA ASP A 211 44.54 2.13 -19.38
C ASP A 211 43.55 1.85 -20.51
N LEU A 212 44.03 1.78 -21.75
CA LEU A 212 43.20 1.45 -22.92
C LEU A 212 42.61 0.04 -22.82
N LEU A 213 43.41 -0.93 -22.34
CA LEU A 213 42.96 -2.29 -22.11
C LEU A 213 41.86 -2.34 -21.04
N VAL A 214 42.05 -1.66 -19.91
CA VAL A 214 41.05 -1.56 -18.84
C VAL A 214 39.77 -0.93 -19.37
N ASN A 215 39.88 0.16 -20.14
CA ASN A 215 38.73 0.80 -20.73
C ASN A 215 37.95 -0.15 -21.67
N ARG A 216 38.67 -0.91 -22.49
CA ARG A 216 38.07 -1.90 -23.41
C ARG A 216 37.37 -3.03 -22.66
N LEU A 217 38.01 -3.59 -21.63
CA LEU A 217 37.53 -4.78 -20.92
C LEU A 217 36.44 -4.46 -19.88
N PHE A 218 36.58 -3.35 -19.15
CA PHE A 218 35.79 -3.09 -17.95
C PHE A 218 34.95 -1.81 -17.99
N LEU A 219 35.41 -0.75 -18.68
CA LEU A 219 34.75 0.57 -18.63
C LEU A 219 33.89 0.88 -19.87
N SER A 220 33.91 0.00 -20.88
CA SER A 220 33.07 0.18 -22.06
C SER A 220 31.58 0.10 -21.68
N SER A 221 30.70 0.75 -22.45
CA SER A 221 29.27 0.79 -22.16
C SER A 221 28.59 -0.60 -22.12
N LYS A 222 29.23 -1.63 -22.67
CA LYS A 222 28.76 -3.03 -22.67
C LYS A 222 29.57 -3.96 -21.77
N ALA A 223 30.56 -3.43 -21.04
CA ALA A 223 31.45 -4.25 -20.22
C ALA A 223 30.68 -4.91 -19.07
N ALA A 224 29.85 -4.14 -18.35
CA ALA A 224 29.01 -4.67 -17.28
C ALA A 224 28.01 -5.75 -17.74
N GLU A 225 27.70 -5.82 -19.04
CA GLU A 225 26.85 -6.86 -19.64
C GLU A 225 27.62 -8.11 -20.08
N LYS A 226 28.95 -8.09 -20.11
CA LYS A 226 29.77 -9.19 -20.65
C LYS A 226 30.81 -9.73 -19.66
N GLU A 227 31.15 -8.94 -18.67
CA GLU A 227 32.20 -9.25 -17.71
C GLU A 227 31.56 -9.89 -16.48
N ASP A 228 31.85 -11.17 -16.24
CA ASP A 228 31.18 -11.99 -15.22
C ASP A 228 31.28 -11.41 -13.81
N ASN A 229 32.43 -10.83 -13.45
CA ASN A 229 32.61 -10.24 -12.13
C ASN A 229 31.80 -8.94 -11.98
N LEU A 230 31.77 -8.07 -12.98
CA LEU A 230 30.92 -6.87 -12.98
C LEU A 230 29.43 -7.24 -12.95
N GLN A 231 29.02 -8.24 -13.73
CA GLN A 231 27.66 -8.77 -13.70
C GLN A 231 27.28 -9.29 -12.31
N PHE A 232 28.17 -10.05 -11.67
CA PHE A 232 27.97 -10.56 -10.32
C PHE A 232 27.77 -9.42 -9.33
N VAL A 233 28.65 -8.42 -9.32
CA VAL A 233 28.54 -7.25 -8.43
C VAL A 233 27.22 -6.52 -8.68
N GLN A 234 26.90 -6.20 -9.93
CA GLN A 234 25.65 -5.53 -10.30
C GLN A 234 24.42 -6.32 -9.87
N LYS A 235 24.38 -7.62 -10.14
CA LYS A 235 23.25 -8.50 -9.81
C LYS A 235 23.02 -8.56 -8.30
N ASN A 236 24.08 -8.74 -7.51
CA ASN A 236 23.97 -8.86 -6.05
C ASN A 236 23.57 -7.55 -5.36
N VAL A 237 23.91 -6.39 -5.94
CA VAL A 237 23.40 -5.11 -5.45
C VAL A 237 21.95 -4.92 -5.85
N THR A 238 21.60 -5.15 -7.11
CA THR A 238 20.27 -4.78 -7.66
C THR A 238 19.13 -5.68 -7.19
N ILE A 239 19.36 -6.99 -7.03
CA ILE A 239 18.33 -7.96 -6.60
C ILE A 239 18.14 -7.95 -5.07
N ASN A 240 18.99 -7.24 -4.33
CA ASN A 240 18.97 -7.22 -2.89
C ASN A 240 17.65 -6.66 -2.32
N SER A 241 17.15 -7.20 -1.21
CA SER A 241 15.98 -6.60 -0.53
C SER A 241 16.29 -5.20 0.04
N ARG A 242 17.57 -4.91 0.30
CA ARG A 242 18.10 -3.67 0.88
C ARG A 242 18.85 -2.80 -0.14
N THR A 243 18.64 -3.00 -1.45
CA THR A 243 19.37 -2.29 -2.54
C THR A 243 19.51 -0.79 -2.29
N ARG A 244 18.41 -0.11 -1.91
CA ARG A 244 18.44 1.35 -1.67
C ARG A 244 19.43 1.72 -0.56
N SER A 245 19.41 1.02 0.57
CA SER A 245 20.30 1.29 1.70
C SER A 245 21.76 0.96 1.36
N LEU A 246 21.98 -0.12 0.61
CA LEU A 246 23.32 -0.50 0.12
C LEU A 246 23.89 0.59 -0.81
N LEU A 247 23.10 1.05 -1.77
CA LEU A 247 23.50 2.11 -2.70
C LEU A 247 23.76 3.43 -1.99
N GLN A 248 22.94 3.80 -1.00
CA GLN A 248 23.17 5.00 -0.18
C GLN A 248 24.45 4.92 0.66
N LEU A 249 24.76 3.74 1.21
CA LEU A 249 26.01 3.52 1.94
C LEU A 249 27.20 3.59 0.99
N TYR A 250 27.10 2.95 -0.18
CA TYR A 250 28.15 2.99 -1.19
C TYR A 250 28.38 4.41 -1.76
N GLU A 251 27.32 5.18 -1.98
CA GLU A 251 27.38 6.60 -2.38
C GLU A 251 28.15 7.46 -1.36
N LYS A 252 27.97 7.22 -0.05
CA LYS A 252 28.77 7.91 0.99
C LYS A 252 30.25 7.59 0.90
N VAL A 253 30.60 6.32 0.63
CA VAL A 253 31.99 5.91 0.44
C VAL A 253 32.56 6.57 -0.82
N LEU A 254 31.80 6.59 -1.92
CA LEU A 254 32.20 7.15 -3.21
C LEU A 254 32.42 8.68 -3.14
N THR A 255 31.57 9.40 -2.39
CA THR A 255 31.63 10.86 -2.22
C THR A 255 32.63 11.33 -1.16
N GLY A 256 33.44 10.42 -0.60
CA GLY A 256 34.49 10.77 0.36
C GLY A 256 34.00 10.99 1.79
N GLN A 257 32.82 10.46 2.14
CA GLN A 257 32.30 10.42 3.51
C GLN A 257 32.21 8.97 4.04
N PRO A 258 33.30 8.18 3.99
CA PRO A 258 33.24 6.79 4.39
C PRO A 258 32.99 6.66 5.89
N PRO A 259 32.08 5.77 6.32
CA PRO A 259 31.93 5.46 7.73
C PRO A 259 33.15 4.71 8.27
N GLN A 260 33.30 4.74 9.59
CA GLN A 260 34.19 3.80 10.28
C GLN A 260 33.70 2.37 10.03
N ASN A 261 34.66 1.47 9.86
CA ASN A 261 34.39 0.06 9.69
C ASN A 261 33.75 -0.50 10.96
N ASP A 262 32.54 -1.04 10.83
CA ASP A 262 31.85 -1.77 11.87
C ASP A 262 31.57 -3.19 11.38
N ASP A 263 32.24 -4.17 11.99
CA ASP A 263 32.10 -5.58 11.62
C ASP A 263 30.76 -6.18 12.09
N HIS A 264 29.95 -5.43 12.86
CA HIS A 264 28.58 -5.80 13.21
C HIS A 264 27.53 -5.12 12.31
N ASP A 265 27.91 -4.17 11.47
CA ASP A 265 26.98 -3.51 10.55
C ASP A 265 26.66 -4.41 9.34
N LEU A 266 25.39 -4.81 9.24
CA LEU A 266 24.91 -5.70 8.19
C LEU A 266 25.09 -5.13 6.78
N LEU A 267 24.90 -3.82 6.58
CA LEU A 267 25.04 -3.20 5.26
C LEU A 267 26.50 -3.10 4.84
N GLN A 268 27.39 -2.77 5.78
CA GLN A 268 28.84 -2.74 5.50
C GLN A 268 29.34 -4.14 5.12
N ASN A 269 28.99 -5.15 5.91
CA ASN A 269 29.37 -6.53 5.65
C ASN A 269 28.83 -7.04 4.31
N GLN A 270 27.58 -6.69 3.97
CA GLN A 270 27.00 -7.04 2.69
C GLN A 270 27.71 -6.37 1.50
N LEU A 271 28.06 -5.08 1.59
CA LEU A 271 28.86 -4.42 0.54
C LEU A 271 30.27 -5.03 0.41
N LYS A 272 30.90 -5.44 1.52
CA LYS A 272 32.20 -6.14 1.50
C LYS A 272 32.09 -7.50 0.80
N LEU A 273 31.05 -8.29 1.09
CA LEU A 273 30.78 -9.57 0.44
C LEU A 273 30.56 -9.42 -1.07
N ILE A 274 29.74 -8.43 -1.46
CA ILE A 274 29.53 -8.07 -2.87
C ILE A 274 30.87 -7.67 -3.52
N GLY A 275 31.77 -7.08 -2.73
CA GLY A 275 33.12 -6.72 -3.14
C GLY A 275 33.25 -5.28 -3.62
N LEU A 276 32.24 -4.42 -3.47
CA LEU A 276 32.33 -3.01 -3.87
C LEU A 276 33.26 -2.20 -2.95
N VAL A 277 33.32 -2.59 -1.68
CA VAL A 277 34.07 -1.89 -0.64
C VAL A 277 35.00 -2.84 0.08
N GLN A 278 36.01 -2.28 0.73
CA GLN A 278 36.90 -2.98 1.65
C GLN A 278 37.16 -2.11 2.88
N SER A 279 37.62 -2.73 3.97
CA SER A 279 38.08 -2.00 5.14
C SER A 279 39.59 -1.85 5.08
N ASP A 280 40.08 -0.61 5.08
CA ASP A 280 41.50 -0.30 5.26
C ASP A 280 41.68 0.63 6.46
N GLN A 281 42.60 0.26 7.35
CA GLN A 281 42.89 0.98 8.60
C GLN A 281 41.64 1.32 9.45
N GLY A 282 40.59 0.51 9.38
CA GLY A 282 39.35 0.74 10.13
C GLY A 282 38.36 1.70 9.45
N VAL A 283 38.57 2.06 8.19
CA VAL A 283 37.67 2.91 7.40
C VAL A 283 37.20 2.15 6.16
N LEU A 284 35.92 2.30 5.82
CA LEU A 284 35.35 1.67 4.63
C LEU A 284 35.75 2.43 3.36
N GLY A 285 36.47 1.82 2.44
CA GLY A 285 36.91 2.42 1.18
C GLY A 285 36.36 1.69 -0.05
N ILE A 286 36.39 2.34 -1.21
CA ILE A 286 36.13 1.68 -2.49
C ILE A 286 37.23 0.64 -2.72
N ARG A 287 36.86 -0.57 -3.15
CA ARG A 287 37.83 -1.67 -3.26
C ARG A 287 38.91 -1.42 -4.31
N ASN A 288 38.56 -0.87 -5.47
CA ASN A 288 39.53 -0.58 -6.54
C ASN A 288 39.02 0.50 -7.52
N GLN A 289 39.93 0.98 -8.38
CA GLN A 289 39.65 2.04 -9.35
C GLN A 289 38.68 1.59 -10.45
N ILE A 290 38.71 0.33 -10.88
CA ILE A 290 37.76 -0.19 -11.87
C ILE A 290 36.33 -0.06 -11.34
N TYR A 291 36.06 -0.53 -10.11
CA TYR A 291 34.74 -0.44 -9.49
C TYR A 291 34.31 1.01 -9.28
N GLN A 292 35.21 1.90 -8.89
CA GLN A 292 34.91 3.34 -8.79
C GLN A 292 34.39 3.92 -10.10
N HIS A 293 34.97 3.51 -11.24
CA HIS A 293 34.58 4.03 -12.55
C HIS A 293 33.31 3.36 -13.12
N VAL A 294 33.14 2.05 -12.89
CA VAL A 294 31.97 1.30 -13.36
C VAL A 294 30.74 1.62 -12.51
N PHE A 295 30.87 1.49 -11.19
CA PHE A 295 29.81 1.73 -10.22
C PHE A 295 29.95 3.17 -9.69
N ASN A 296 29.79 4.13 -10.60
CA ASN A 296 29.88 5.56 -10.31
C ASN A 296 28.52 6.17 -9.93
N ASP A 297 28.48 7.48 -9.67
CA ASP A 297 27.26 8.22 -9.32
C ASP A 297 26.12 8.04 -10.34
N LYS A 298 26.47 7.97 -11.64
CA LYS A 298 25.48 7.73 -12.70
C LYS A 298 24.85 6.35 -12.54
N TRP A 299 25.67 5.30 -12.38
CA TRP A 299 25.18 3.94 -12.18
C TRP A 299 24.33 3.83 -10.90
N ILE A 300 24.74 4.48 -9.81
CA ILE A 300 23.95 4.56 -8.56
C ILE A 300 22.59 5.17 -8.85
N SER A 301 22.54 6.31 -9.55
CA SER A 301 21.28 6.99 -9.87
C SER A 301 20.34 6.17 -10.76
N GLU A 302 20.88 5.42 -11.72
CA GLU A 302 20.12 4.56 -12.63
C GLU A 302 19.55 3.32 -11.92
N ASN A 303 20.22 2.83 -10.88
CA ASN A 303 19.85 1.62 -10.15
C ASN A 303 19.20 1.91 -8.79
N MET A 304 19.11 3.17 -8.37
CA MET A 304 18.51 3.58 -7.10
C MET A 304 17.00 3.30 -7.14
N PRO A 305 16.48 2.34 -6.36
CA PRO A 305 15.04 2.13 -6.28
C PRO A 305 14.39 3.41 -5.73
N PRO A 306 13.20 3.79 -6.19
CA PRO A 306 12.54 4.99 -5.69
C PRO A 306 12.34 4.90 -4.17
N PRO A 307 12.28 6.03 -3.45
CA PRO A 307 12.02 6.04 -2.01
C PRO A 307 10.80 5.16 -1.67
N GLY A 308 10.81 4.52 -0.48
CA GLY A 308 9.72 3.63 -0.07
C GLY A 308 8.32 4.28 -0.12
N TRP A 309 8.24 5.61 0.04
CA TRP A 309 7.03 6.42 -0.07
C TRP A 309 6.48 6.56 -1.50
N VAL A 310 7.28 6.28 -2.54
CA VAL A 310 6.81 6.39 -3.93
C VAL A 310 6.08 5.13 -4.41
N ARG A 311 6.33 3.96 -3.78
CA ARG A 311 5.61 2.70 -4.04
C ARG A 311 4.12 2.75 -3.66
N PRO A 312 3.70 3.36 -2.53
CA PRO A 312 2.30 3.65 -2.36
C PRO A 312 1.88 4.74 -3.35
N VAL A 313 2.61 5.83 -3.57
CA VAL A 313 2.13 6.93 -4.44
C VAL A 313 1.83 6.50 -5.88
N THR A 314 2.56 5.59 -6.52
CA THR A 314 2.23 5.16 -7.89
C THR A 314 1.03 4.21 -7.98
N ILE A 315 0.63 3.57 -6.87
CA ILE A 315 -0.54 2.69 -6.79
C ILE A 315 -1.73 3.44 -6.16
N THR A 316 -1.48 4.22 -5.10
CA THR A 316 -2.43 5.05 -4.39
C THR A 316 -2.78 6.31 -5.15
N ALA A 317 -1.92 6.95 -5.94
CA ALA A 317 -2.33 8.11 -6.73
C ALA A 317 -3.37 7.75 -7.81
N PRO A 318 -3.23 6.69 -8.62
CA PRO A 318 -4.29 6.27 -9.51
C PRO A 318 -5.48 5.66 -8.76
N LEU A 319 -5.31 4.97 -7.62
CA LEU A 319 -6.44 4.49 -6.83
C LEU A 319 -7.19 5.62 -6.11
N VAL A 320 -6.50 6.66 -5.65
CA VAL A 320 -7.08 7.86 -5.05
C VAL A 320 -7.68 8.72 -6.14
N ALA A 321 -7.04 8.89 -7.30
CA ALA A 321 -7.65 9.57 -8.44
C ALA A 321 -8.87 8.79 -8.96
N LEU A 322 -8.80 7.47 -9.05
CA LEU A 322 -9.94 6.61 -9.41
C LEU A 322 -11.02 6.65 -8.34
N ALA A 323 -10.67 6.64 -7.05
CA ALA A 323 -11.62 6.79 -5.95
C ALA A 323 -12.25 8.19 -5.96
N LEU A 324 -11.48 9.25 -6.24
CA LEU A 324 -11.98 10.61 -6.42
C LEU A 324 -12.86 10.72 -7.65
N ILE A 325 -12.53 10.04 -8.76
CA ILE A 325 -13.39 9.96 -9.95
C ILE A 325 -14.67 9.17 -9.61
N ILE A 326 -14.58 8.02 -8.96
CA ILE A 326 -15.74 7.23 -8.53
C ILE A 326 -16.61 8.01 -7.53
N PHE A 327 -16.01 8.83 -6.67
CA PHE A 327 -16.72 9.60 -5.65
C PHE A 327 -17.31 10.91 -6.20
N PHE A 328 -16.57 11.65 -7.03
CA PHE A 328 -16.96 12.97 -7.53
C PHE A 328 -17.54 12.98 -8.95
N ALA A 329 -17.21 12.02 -9.83
CA ALA A 329 -17.80 11.96 -11.17
C ALA A 329 -19.33 11.74 -11.14
N PRO A 330 -19.92 10.93 -10.23
CA PRO A 330 -21.38 10.85 -10.12
C PRO A 330 -22.01 12.16 -9.69
N ILE A 331 -21.33 12.94 -8.83
CA ILE A 331 -21.77 14.28 -8.41
C ILE A 331 -21.74 15.25 -9.61
N TYR A 332 -20.67 15.21 -10.41
CA TYR A 332 -20.53 16.08 -11.58
C TYR A 332 -21.43 15.67 -12.76
N LEU A 333 -21.77 14.39 -12.88
CA LEU A 333 -22.58 13.82 -13.96
C LEU A 333 -24.05 13.57 -13.56
N ASN A 334 -24.47 13.98 -12.35
CA ASN A 334 -25.81 13.73 -11.80
C ASN A 334 -26.26 12.25 -11.83
N ILE A 335 -25.33 11.31 -11.60
CA ILE A 335 -25.62 9.88 -11.53
C ILE A 335 -26.00 9.50 -10.08
N PRO A 336 -27.14 8.84 -9.81
CA PRO A 336 -27.57 8.50 -8.44
C PRO A 336 -26.60 7.55 -7.71
N THR A 337 -26.29 7.79 -6.42
CA THR A 337 -25.39 6.95 -5.59
C THR A 337 -26.05 6.50 -4.28
N PRO A 338 -25.66 5.35 -3.69
CA PRO A 338 -26.37 4.71 -2.55
C PRO A 338 -26.27 5.42 -1.19
N TRP A 339 -25.45 6.46 -1.05
CA TRP A 339 -25.29 7.22 0.21
C TRP A 339 -25.89 8.62 0.16
N ASN A 340 -26.56 8.96 -0.95
CA ASN A 340 -27.32 10.19 -1.09
C ASN A 340 -28.82 9.80 -1.11
N PRO A 341 -29.55 9.93 0.01
CA PRO A 341 -30.93 9.49 0.11
C PRO A 341 -31.84 10.55 -0.51
N VAL A 342 -31.83 10.66 -1.85
CA VAL A 342 -32.71 11.60 -2.57
C VAL A 342 -33.78 10.86 -3.39
N THR A 343 -33.69 9.54 -3.55
CA THR A 343 -34.66 8.76 -4.35
C THR A 343 -35.62 7.88 -3.56
N GLN A 344 -35.46 7.71 -2.24
CA GLN A 344 -36.46 7.02 -1.41
C GLN A 344 -37.64 7.92 -0.97
N THR A 345 -37.45 9.23 -0.96
CA THR A 345 -38.47 10.19 -0.53
C THR A 345 -39.54 10.40 -1.59
N VAL A 346 -39.18 10.43 -2.88
CA VAL A 346 -40.12 10.72 -3.98
C VAL A 346 -41.12 9.57 -4.18
N ASP A 347 -40.67 8.32 -4.18
CA ASP A 347 -41.59 7.16 -4.33
C ASP A 347 -42.51 7.01 -3.12
N THR A 348 -42.05 7.34 -1.91
CA THR A 348 -42.88 7.31 -0.70
C THR A 348 -43.90 8.44 -0.69
N ALA A 349 -43.49 9.66 -1.06
CA ALA A 349 -44.38 10.81 -1.14
C ALA A 349 -45.46 10.65 -2.22
N LEU A 350 -45.14 10.03 -3.36
CA LEU A 350 -46.11 9.73 -4.41
C LEU A 350 -47.17 8.71 -3.96
N ILE A 351 -46.75 7.63 -3.28
CA ILE A 351 -47.69 6.62 -2.72
C ILE A 351 -48.56 7.24 -1.61
N GLN A 352 -47.98 8.09 -0.77
CA GLN A 352 -48.73 8.82 0.26
C GLN A 352 -49.74 9.79 -0.38
N ALA A 353 -49.33 10.54 -1.40
CA ALA A 353 -50.23 11.45 -2.12
C ALA A 353 -51.42 10.70 -2.75
N GLN A 354 -51.18 9.55 -3.39
CA GLN A 354 -52.26 8.70 -3.93
C GLN A 354 -53.22 8.23 -2.83
N THR A 355 -52.71 7.86 -1.66
CA THR A 355 -53.54 7.43 -0.53
C THR A 355 -54.41 8.57 0.02
N LEU A 356 -53.87 9.79 0.05
CA LEU A 356 -54.60 10.99 0.48
C LEU A 356 -55.70 11.38 -0.52
N GLU A 357 -55.41 11.28 -1.82
CA GLU A 357 -56.38 11.48 -2.91
C GLU A 357 -57.55 10.50 -2.77
N ASP A 358 -57.27 9.20 -2.67
CA ASP A 358 -58.29 8.16 -2.46
C ASP A 358 -59.10 8.42 -1.19
N SER A 359 -58.46 8.85 -0.11
CA SER A 359 -59.15 9.18 1.13
C SER A 359 -60.03 10.43 1.02
N PHE A 360 -59.64 11.41 0.21
CA PHE A 360 -60.38 12.67 0.01
C PHE A 360 -61.68 12.42 -0.76
N LEU A 361 -61.60 11.64 -1.85
CA LEU A 361 -62.76 11.36 -2.71
C LEU A 361 -63.77 10.41 -2.05
N ASN A 362 -63.33 9.57 -1.11
CA ASN A 362 -64.19 8.56 -0.47
C ASN A 362 -64.77 8.98 0.90
N THR A 363 -64.45 10.17 1.40
CA THR A 363 -64.94 10.66 2.69
C THR A 363 -65.96 11.79 2.52
N THR A 364 -66.89 11.91 3.47
CA THR A 364 -67.86 13.02 3.54
C THR A 364 -67.56 13.98 4.70
N SER A 365 -66.47 13.76 5.43
CA SER A 365 -66.06 14.61 6.55
C SER A 365 -65.20 15.78 6.07
N ALA A 366 -65.68 17.00 6.31
CA ALA A 366 -64.95 18.23 5.99
C ALA A 366 -63.57 18.30 6.67
N ASP A 367 -63.46 17.81 7.92
CA ASP A 367 -62.18 17.82 8.66
C ASP A 367 -61.14 16.90 8.00
N VAL A 368 -61.58 15.74 7.52
CA VAL A 368 -60.68 14.77 6.86
C VAL A 368 -60.32 15.27 5.47
N GLN A 369 -61.27 15.82 4.72
CA GLN A 369 -60.99 16.44 3.41
C GLN A 369 -59.99 17.59 3.54
N MET A 370 -60.19 18.48 4.52
CA MET A 370 -59.27 19.59 4.76
C MET A 370 -57.88 19.10 5.19
N THR A 371 -57.81 18.07 6.03
CA THR A 371 -56.53 17.48 6.45
C THR A 371 -55.79 16.87 5.26
N ASN A 372 -56.49 16.15 4.38
CA ASN A 372 -55.89 15.52 3.21
C ASN A 372 -55.36 16.57 2.22
N LEU A 373 -56.08 17.66 1.98
CA LEU A 373 -55.60 18.78 1.15
C LEU A 373 -54.35 19.41 1.76
N ALA A 374 -54.35 19.70 3.05
CA ALA A 374 -53.19 20.28 3.73
C ALA A 374 -51.96 19.37 3.70
N GLU A 375 -52.15 18.07 3.87
CA GLU A 375 -51.04 17.10 3.81
C GLU A 375 -50.50 16.92 2.38
N LEU A 376 -51.35 16.98 1.35
CA LEU A 376 -50.91 17.01 -0.04
C LEU A 376 -50.03 18.24 -0.33
N ILE A 377 -50.43 19.43 0.14
CA ILE A 377 -49.65 20.67 0.02
C ILE A 377 -48.31 20.52 0.73
N ALA A 378 -48.29 20.01 1.96
CA ALA A 378 -47.07 19.81 2.73
C ALA A 378 -46.09 18.81 2.06
N LEU A 379 -46.61 17.84 1.30
CA LEU A 379 -45.82 16.91 0.49
C LEU A 379 -45.34 17.50 -0.86
N GLY A 380 -45.74 18.72 -1.20
CA GLY A 380 -45.38 19.41 -2.44
C GLY A 380 -46.29 19.11 -3.63
N PHE A 381 -47.47 18.54 -3.40
CA PHE A 381 -48.48 18.23 -4.43
C PHE A 381 -49.61 19.26 -4.46
N SER A 382 -49.28 20.55 -4.42
CA SER A 382 -50.26 21.65 -4.41
C SER A 382 -51.17 21.64 -5.64
N ASP A 383 -50.62 21.40 -6.83
CA ASP A 383 -51.41 21.33 -8.08
C ASP A 383 -52.51 20.25 -7.98
N LYS A 384 -52.20 19.12 -7.32
CA LYS A 384 -53.16 18.02 -7.14
C LYS A 384 -54.20 18.32 -6.06
N ALA A 385 -53.81 19.03 -5.00
CA ALA A 385 -54.76 19.52 -4.01
C ALA A 385 -55.73 20.55 -4.61
N GLU A 386 -55.25 21.40 -5.52
CA GLU A 386 -56.07 22.35 -6.27
C GLU A 386 -57.05 21.63 -7.21
N GLU A 387 -56.57 20.65 -7.98
CA GLU A 387 -57.40 19.79 -8.85
C GLU A 387 -58.53 19.11 -8.05
N LEU A 388 -58.20 18.47 -6.92
CA LEU A 388 -59.20 17.80 -6.07
C LEU A 388 -60.26 18.76 -5.52
N PHE A 389 -59.90 20.00 -5.21
CA PHE A 389 -60.85 20.96 -4.68
C PHE A 389 -61.73 21.57 -5.78
N PHE A 390 -61.16 21.97 -6.91
CA PHE A 390 -61.90 22.70 -7.95
C PHE A 390 -62.58 21.81 -8.99
N GLU A 391 -61.97 20.67 -9.34
CA GLU A 391 -62.47 19.79 -10.39
C GLU A 391 -63.34 18.66 -9.83
N ASP A 392 -62.98 18.09 -8.68
CA ASP A 392 -63.68 16.92 -8.12
C ASP A 392 -64.81 17.26 -7.13
N LEU A 393 -64.86 18.49 -6.60
CA LEU A 393 -65.98 18.96 -5.77
C LEU A 393 -66.88 19.92 -6.54
N SER A 394 -68.19 19.79 -6.37
CA SER A 394 -69.14 20.81 -6.84
C SER A 394 -69.05 22.09 -6.00
N LEU A 395 -69.50 23.23 -6.54
CA LEU A 395 -69.50 24.50 -5.82
C LEU A 395 -70.19 24.42 -4.44
N ALA A 396 -71.26 23.61 -4.31
CA ALA A 396 -71.94 23.42 -3.03
C ALA A 396 -71.06 22.66 -2.02
N GLU A 397 -70.30 21.66 -2.48
CA GLU A 397 -69.38 20.87 -1.64
C GLU A 397 -68.14 21.68 -1.26
N GLN A 398 -67.59 22.46 -2.19
CA GLN A 398 -66.50 23.41 -1.94
C GLN A 398 -66.86 24.41 -0.83
N ILE A 399 -68.09 24.96 -0.91
CA ILE A 399 -68.62 25.87 0.11
C ILE A 399 -68.82 25.13 1.45
N ALA A 400 -69.40 23.94 1.41
CA ALA A 400 -69.67 23.14 2.60
C ALA A 400 -68.38 22.69 3.32
N LEU A 401 -67.28 22.46 2.59
CA LEU A 401 -65.98 22.08 3.15
C LEU A 401 -65.49 23.16 4.14
N PHE A 402 -65.50 24.42 3.72
CA PHE A 402 -65.07 25.54 4.57
C PHE A 402 -66.09 25.91 5.65
N GLU A 403 -67.39 25.71 5.43
CA GLU A 403 -68.39 25.92 6.48
C GLU A 403 -68.19 24.95 7.65
N ASN A 404 -68.07 23.67 7.31
CA ASN A 404 -68.18 22.59 8.28
C ASN A 404 -66.85 22.19 8.91
N VAL A 405 -65.72 22.67 8.37
CA VAL A 405 -64.41 22.36 8.96
C VAL A 405 -64.28 22.92 10.38
N ASN A 406 -63.81 22.06 11.29
CA ASN A 406 -63.37 22.44 12.62
C ASN A 406 -61.87 22.78 12.59
N ILE A 407 -61.58 24.07 12.49
CA ILE A 407 -60.21 24.59 12.33
C ILE A 407 -59.31 24.22 13.51
N GLN A 408 -59.85 24.12 14.73
CA GLN A 408 -59.06 23.71 15.90
C GLN A 408 -58.71 22.21 15.87
N ALA A 409 -59.57 21.38 15.30
CA ALA A 409 -59.33 19.95 15.17
C ALA A 409 -58.32 19.64 14.05
N VAL A 410 -58.41 20.34 12.92
CA VAL A 410 -57.49 20.18 11.78
C VAL A 410 -56.14 20.86 12.03
N GLY A 411 -56.14 21.98 12.75
CA GLY A 411 -54.98 22.82 13.01
C GLY A 411 -54.97 24.08 12.14
N GLN A 412 -54.77 25.25 12.76
CA GLN A 412 -54.87 26.55 12.09
C GLN A 412 -53.87 26.73 10.93
N GLU A 413 -52.62 26.29 11.11
CA GLU A 413 -51.57 26.40 10.08
C GLU A 413 -51.95 25.61 8.82
N ARG A 414 -52.36 24.35 8.98
CA ARG A 414 -52.79 23.46 7.89
C ARG A 414 -53.97 24.04 7.10
N VAL A 415 -54.96 24.59 7.79
CA VAL A 415 -56.10 25.22 7.12
C VAL A 415 -55.68 26.49 6.39
N THR A 416 -54.72 27.25 6.94
CA THR A 416 -54.22 28.47 6.32
C THR A 416 -53.46 28.17 5.03
N ASP A 417 -52.66 27.08 4.99
CA ASP A 417 -51.96 26.65 3.77
C ASP A 417 -52.94 26.31 2.63
N VAL A 418 -54.02 25.59 2.96
CA VAL A 418 -55.08 25.27 1.98
C VAL A 418 -55.81 26.53 1.53
N ILE A 419 -56.07 27.47 2.45
CA ILE A 419 -56.67 28.76 2.12
C ILE A 419 -55.77 29.56 1.19
N ASP A 420 -54.48 29.63 1.45
CA ASP A 420 -53.56 30.41 0.62
C ASP A 420 -53.47 29.85 -0.80
N LEU A 421 -53.46 28.52 -0.95
CA LEU A 421 -53.53 27.86 -2.25
C LEU A 421 -54.86 28.17 -2.97
N ILE A 422 -56.00 27.94 -2.31
CA ILE A 422 -57.31 28.05 -2.95
C ILE A 422 -57.66 29.51 -3.23
N TYR A 423 -57.37 30.43 -2.31
CA TYR A 423 -57.73 31.85 -2.44
C TYR A 423 -56.93 32.55 -3.54
N SER A 424 -55.67 32.15 -3.75
CA SER A 424 -54.80 32.70 -4.80
C SER A 424 -54.97 32.05 -6.18
N SER A 425 -55.73 30.95 -6.28
CA SER A 425 -56.02 30.29 -7.55
C SER A 425 -56.88 31.15 -8.48
N GLU A 426 -56.58 31.11 -9.78
CA GLU A 426 -57.42 31.74 -10.82
C GLU A 426 -58.82 31.09 -10.93
N GLN A 427 -59.00 29.87 -10.42
CA GLN A 427 -60.28 29.15 -10.41
C GLN A 427 -61.19 29.56 -9.24
N ALA A 428 -60.66 30.33 -8.29
CA ALA A 428 -61.39 30.75 -7.09
C ALA A 428 -62.52 31.73 -7.42
N SER A 429 -63.75 31.21 -7.49
CA SER A 429 -64.92 32.07 -7.67
C SER A 429 -65.13 33.00 -6.47
N ALA A 430 -65.79 34.14 -6.71
CA ALA A 430 -66.16 35.09 -5.66
C ALA A 430 -66.96 34.44 -4.50
N ASN A 431 -67.79 33.43 -4.82
CA ASN A 431 -68.55 32.66 -3.82
C ASN A 431 -67.65 31.88 -2.85
N ILE A 432 -66.54 31.33 -3.33
CA ILE A 432 -65.57 30.56 -2.54
C ILE A 432 -64.72 31.51 -1.71
N GLN A 433 -64.20 32.58 -2.32
CA GLN A 433 -63.41 33.60 -1.64
C GLN A 433 -64.19 34.25 -0.49
N VAL A 434 -65.46 34.62 -0.69
CA VAL A 434 -66.33 35.13 0.39
C VAL A 434 -66.59 34.06 1.45
N THR A 435 -66.77 32.80 1.05
CA THR A 435 -66.94 31.70 2.01
C THR A 435 -65.72 31.53 2.93
N ILE A 436 -64.52 31.54 2.35
CA ILE A 436 -63.26 31.44 3.07
C ILE A 436 -63.09 32.63 4.02
N LEU A 437 -63.30 33.86 3.53
CA LEU A 437 -63.20 35.07 4.36
C LEU A 437 -64.14 35.01 5.56
N ALA A 438 -65.40 34.60 5.36
CA ALA A 438 -66.35 34.47 6.46
C ALA A 438 -65.89 33.44 7.50
N LYS A 439 -65.39 32.28 7.04
CA LYS A 439 -64.87 31.26 7.94
C LYS A 439 -63.67 31.76 8.76
N LEU A 440 -62.76 32.51 8.15
CA LEU A 440 -61.62 33.10 8.83
C LEU A 440 -62.05 34.13 9.89
N PHE A 441 -63.01 35.00 9.57
CA PHE A 441 -63.54 35.98 10.53
C PHE A 441 -64.32 35.34 11.69
N GLU A 442 -64.92 34.17 11.50
CA GLU A 442 -65.58 33.41 12.59
C GLU A 442 -64.60 32.68 13.50
N SER A 443 -63.36 32.52 13.07
CA SER A 443 -62.38 31.65 13.74
C SER A 443 -61.43 32.46 14.60
N GLU A 444 -61.41 32.17 15.91
CA GLU A 444 -60.51 32.84 16.86
C GLU A 444 -59.04 32.72 16.41
N GLY A 445 -58.35 33.85 16.31
CA GLY A 445 -56.92 33.93 15.96
C GLY A 445 -56.61 34.07 14.46
N LEU A 446 -57.62 34.01 13.57
CA LEU A 446 -57.42 34.14 12.11
C LEU A 446 -57.93 35.46 11.51
N GLU A 447 -58.38 36.39 12.35
CA GLU A 447 -58.90 37.70 11.94
C GLU A 447 -57.85 38.54 11.19
N GLU A 448 -56.57 38.47 11.58
CA GLU A 448 -55.50 39.21 10.92
C GLU A 448 -55.29 38.74 9.48
N LYS A 449 -55.32 37.42 9.25
CA LYS A 449 -55.25 36.82 7.91
C LYS A 449 -56.47 37.18 7.07
N ALA A 450 -57.68 37.13 7.65
CA ALA A 450 -58.90 37.57 6.97
C ALA A 450 -58.82 39.05 6.54
N ASN A 451 -58.27 39.91 7.40
CA ASN A 451 -58.06 41.32 7.09
C ASN A 451 -57.01 41.52 6.00
N ALA A 452 -55.90 40.76 6.02
CA ALA A 452 -54.86 40.85 5.00
C ALA A 452 -55.40 40.47 3.61
N LEU A 453 -56.07 39.32 3.50
CA LEU A 453 -56.66 38.85 2.23
C LEU A 453 -57.68 39.84 1.68
N LEU A 454 -58.55 40.40 2.53
CA LEU A 454 -59.61 41.29 2.06
C LEU A 454 -59.14 42.73 1.79
N PHE A 455 -58.26 43.29 2.62
CA PHE A 455 -57.96 44.72 2.60
C PHE A 455 -56.56 45.08 2.16
N ASP A 456 -55.59 44.18 2.35
CA ASP A 456 -54.20 44.46 2.05
C ASP A 456 -53.83 43.92 0.65
N GLU A 457 -54.40 42.77 0.27
CA GLU A 457 -54.14 42.12 -1.03
C GLU A 457 -55.07 42.60 -2.15
N LEU A 458 -56.31 43.00 -1.83
CA LEU A 458 -57.27 43.47 -2.82
C LEU A 458 -57.38 45.00 -2.83
N SER A 459 -57.38 45.59 -4.03
CA SER A 459 -57.73 46.99 -4.19
C SER A 459 -59.20 47.24 -3.85
N SER A 460 -59.57 48.50 -3.57
CA SER A 460 -60.97 48.84 -3.28
C SER A 460 -61.94 48.46 -4.41
N LYS A 461 -61.48 48.39 -5.66
CA LYS A 461 -62.32 47.94 -6.78
C LYS A 461 -62.51 46.43 -6.78
N GLU A 462 -61.45 45.66 -6.55
CA GLU A 462 -61.52 44.20 -6.46
C GLU A 462 -62.34 43.74 -5.26
N GLN A 463 -62.28 44.47 -4.14
CA GLN A 463 -63.17 44.26 -2.99
C GLN A 463 -64.65 44.44 -3.39
N LEU A 464 -64.98 45.48 -4.16
CA LEU A 464 -66.35 45.72 -4.64
C LEU A 464 -66.79 44.63 -5.61
N ASP A 465 -65.94 44.26 -6.57
CA ASP A 465 -66.23 43.22 -7.56
C ASP A 465 -66.42 41.85 -6.89
N LEU A 466 -65.61 41.51 -5.87
CA LEU A 466 -65.72 40.28 -5.09
C LEU A 466 -67.11 40.10 -4.45
N PHE A 467 -67.60 41.10 -3.71
CA PHE A 467 -68.92 40.99 -3.08
C PHE A 467 -70.08 41.11 -4.07
N ARG A 468 -69.89 41.84 -5.17
CA ARG A 468 -70.90 41.95 -6.24
C ARG A 468 -71.11 40.61 -6.94
N ASP A 469 -70.02 39.89 -7.21
CA ASP A 469 -70.03 38.69 -8.03
C ASP A 469 -70.32 37.41 -7.20
N ALA A 470 -70.24 37.51 -5.87
CA ALA A 470 -70.68 36.50 -4.91
C ALA A 470 -72.22 36.43 -4.81
N THR A 471 -72.84 35.81 -5.82
CA THR A 471 -74.30 35.86 -6.07
C THR A 471 -75.09 34.62 -5.63
N SER A 472 -74.44 33.62 -5.00
CA SER A 472 -75.12 32.40 -4.55
C SER A 472 -75.97 32.65 -3.29
N GLU A 473 -77.21 32.15 -3.26
CA GLU A 473 -78.08 32.21 -2.07
C GLU A 473 -77.43 31.61 -0.81
N ILE A 474 -76.52 30.64 -0.99
CA ILE A 474 -75.78 29.97 0.08
C ILE A 474 -74.73 30.90 0.71
N VAL A 475 -74.23 31.88 -0.04
CA VAL A 475 -73.14 32.79 0.38
C VAL A 475 -73.67 34.08 1.01
N SER A 476 -74.91 34.49 0.72
CA SER A 476 -75.53 35.71 1.25
C SER A 476 -75.45 35.86 2.80
N PRO A 477 -75.64 34.81 3.63
CA PRO A 477 -75.46 34.93 5.08
C PRO A 477 -74.01 35.19 5.51
N LYS A 478 -73.03 34.74 4.74
CA LYS A 478 -71.59 34.86 5.02
C LYS A 478 -71.07 36.26 4.80
N ILE A 479 -71.63 36.94 3.80
CA ILE A 479 -71.41 38.35 3.57
C ILE A 479 -71.75 39.14 4.84
N ILE A 480 -72.85 38.81 5.52
CA ILE A 480 -73.25 39.45 6.80
C ILE A 480 -72.23 39.18 7.91
N VAL A 481 -71.67 37.97 7.98
CA VAL A 481 -70.63 37.59 8.96
C VAL A 481 -69.39 38.46 8.78
N ILE A 482 -68.90 38.58 7.55
CA ILE A 482 -67.75 39.43 7.20
C ILE A 482 -68.04 40.88 7.57
N PHE A 483 -69.22 41.39 7.21
CA PHE A 483 -69.62 42.77 7.55
C PHE A 483 -69.66 43.03 9.05
N LYS A 484 -70.18 42.09 9.84
CA LYS A 484 -70.19 42.21 11.30
C LYS A 484 -68.79 42.25 11.86
N ALA A 485 -67.88 41.40 11.38
CA ALA A 485 -66.49 41.37 11.82
C ALA A 485 -65.77 42.69 11.50
N ILE A 486 -65.93 43.21 10.27
CA ILE A 486 -65.34 44.49 9.84
C ILE A 486 -65.87 45.67 10.67
N ALA A 487 -67.16 45.68 11.00
CA ALA A 487 -67.74 46.76 11.80
C ALA A 487 -67.15 46.86 13.22
N HIS A 488 -66.57 45.77 13.74
CA HIS A 488 -65.99 45.69 15.08
C HIS A 488 -64.47 45.94 15.13
N SER A 489 -63.75 46.05 13.99
CA SER A 489 -62.31 46.32 13.97
C SER A 489 -61.97 47.82 13.90
N ALA A 490 -60.89 48.25 14.56
CA ALA A 490 -60.48 49.65 14.64
C ALA A 490 -60.00 50.17 13.25
N GLY A 491 -60.59 51.28 12.76
CA GLY A 491 -60.43 51.78 11.38
C GLY A 491 -61.72 51.77 10.54
N SER A 492 -62.84 51.46 11.19
CA SER A 492 -64.18 51.23 10.64
C SER A 492 -64.77 52.32 9.73
N ASN A 493 -64.38 53.59 9.83
CA ASN A 493 -65.05 54.66 9.05
C ASN A 493 -64.72 54.68 7.55
N ILE A 494 -63.57 54.14 7.12
CA ILE A 494 -63.17 54.12 5.70
C ILE A 494 -63.63 52.82 5.01
N ARG A 495 -63.62 51.70 5.75
CA ARG A 495 -64.07 50.40 5.27
C ARG A 495 -65.61 50.32 5.20
N ILE A 496 -66.34 50.90 6.15
CA ILE A 496 -67.82 50.98 6.12
C ILE A 496 -68.33 51.87 4.98
N ALA A 497 -67.59 52.92 4.57
CA ALA A 497 -67.97 53.80 3.47
C ALA A 497 -67.83 53.13 2.08
N ALA A 498 -66.80 52.31 1.87
CA ALA A 498 -66.66 51.51 0.65
C ALA A 498 -67.79 50.47 0.53
N LEU A 499 -68.22 49.91 1.66
CA LEU A 499 -69.22 48.85 1.75
C LEU A 499 -70.68 49.37 1.66
N ALA A 500 -70.95 50.59 2.14
CA ALA A 500 -72.25 51.27 1.94
C ALA A 500 -72.53 51.60 0.46
N THR A 501 -71.48 51.71 -0.36
CA THR A 501 -71.58 51.99 -1.81
C THR A 501 -71.88 50.70 -2.60
N LEU A 502 -71.44 49.55 -2.10
CA LEU A 502 -71.73 48.20 -2.63
C LEU A 502 -73.24 47.89 -2.56
N PHE A 503 -73.88 48.09 -1.40
CA PHE A 503 -75.32 47.84 -1.20
C PHE A 503 -76.24 48.81 -1.97
N GLN A 504 -75.80 50.02 -2.32
CA GLN A 504 -76.60 50.95 -3.13
C GLN A 504 -76.63 50.59 -4.62
N SER A 505 -75.80 49.66 -5.09
CA SER A 505 -75.64 49.36 -6.52
C SER A 505 -76.25 48.04 -6.99
N ASN A 506 -76.74 47.16 -6.10
CA ASN A 506 -77.25 45.84 -6.50
C ASN A 506 -78.34 45.21 -5.59
N GLY A 507 -79.28 46.02 -5.08
CA GLY A 507 -80.53 45.53 -4.45
C GLY A 507 -80.40 45.11 -2.99
#